data_AF-M2Q9B2-F1
#
_entry.id   AF-M2Q9B2-F1
#
_cell.length_a   1.000
_cell.length_b   1.000
_cell.length_c   1.000
_cell.angle_alpha   90.00
_cell.angle_beta   90.00
_cell.angle_gamma   90.00
#
_symmetry.space_group_name_H-M   'P 1'
#
loop_
_entity.id
_entity.type
_entity.pdbx_description
1 polymer ?
#
loop_
_entity_poly.entity_id
_entity_poly.type
_entity_poly.pdbx_seq_one_letter_code
_entity_poly.pdbx_strand_id
1 'polypeptide(L)'
;RVSGTVGLSCARHMFVLPGGGVDLQKGERFANVDFAMISGLQRWMTLPLHISGYDINCQYRKKFAKRMDWFREHQGVLRSISHVEFPQTLSVIGKFHLPAHKGSCRYKFSYYWMPGAGMMDGEAPERIWAVLNALAARTREMAAGHRHDIVND
;
A
#
# COMPACT_ATOMS: atom_id res chain seq x y z
N ARG A 1 3.99 -16.40 -13.35
CA ARG A 1 3.16 -15.49 -14.17
C ARG A 1 2.66 -14.37 -13.27
N VAL A 2 2.82 -13.11 -13.69
CA VAL A 2 2.32 -11.94 -12.95
C VAL A 2 0.89 -11.68 -13.39
N SER A 3 -0.02 -11.53 -12.43
CA SER A 3 -1.46 -11.27 -12.65
C SER A 3 -1.84 -9.80 -12.49
N GLY A 4 -0.94 -8.98 -11.95
CA GLY A 4 -1.11 -7.57 -11.70
C GLY A 4 -0.03 -7.06 -10.75
N THR A 5 -0.16 -5.84 -10.27
CA THR A 5 0.75 -5.22 -9.31
C THR A 5 -0.03 -4.55 -8.19
N VAL A 6 0.54 -4.53 -6.99
CA VAL A 6 0.12 -3.63 -5.91
C VAL A 6 1.26 -2.66 -5.64
N GLY A 7 0.91 -1.43 -5.29
CA GLY A 7 1.87 -0.36 -5.05
C GLY A 7 1.51 0.41 -3.79
N LEU A 8 2.51 0.75 -3.00
CA LEU A 8 2.39 1.71 -1.92
C LEU A 8 2.81 3.09 -2.42
N SER A 9 2.00 4.12 -2.21
CA SER A 9 2.30 5.48 -2.63
C SER A 9 2.10 6.49 -1.50
N CYS A 10 2.85 7.59 -1.56
CA CYS A 10 2.60 8.73 -0.71
C CYS A 10 1.39 9.51 -1.24
N ALA A 11 0.25 9.43 -0.54
CA ALA A 11 -0.95 10.13 -0.99
C ALA A 11 -0.84 11.67 -0.95
N ARG A 12 0.12 12.23 -0.19
CA ARG A 12 0.34 13.68 -0.10
C ARG A 12 1.13 14.22 -1.28
N HIS A 13 2.19 13.50 -1.65
CA HIS A 13 3.17 13.95 -2.65
C HIS A 13 3.01 13.22 -3.98
N MET A 14 2.08 12.26 -4.06
CA MET A 14 1.67 11.55 -5.28
C MET A 14 2.80 10.82 -6.00
N PHE A 15 3.59 10.05 -5.26
CA PHE A 15 4.62 9.17 -5.84
C PHE A 15 4.59 7.78 -5.21
N VAL A 16 5.00 6.76 -5.98
CA VAL A 16 5.15 5.39 -5.50
C VAL A 16 6.37 5.31 -4.58
N LEU A 17 6.22 4.73 -3.39
CA LEU A 17 7.32 4.58 -2.45
C LEU A 17 8.35 3.58 -2.98
N PRO A 18 9.67 3.86 -2.86
CA PRO A 18 10.72 2.89 -3.17
C PRO A 18 10.52 1.60 -2.38
N GLY A 19 10.58 0.45 -3.05
CA GLY A 19 10.32 -0.86 -2.43
C GLY A 19 8.85 -1.14 -2.12
N GLY A 20 7.93 -0.23 -2.50
CA GLY A 20 6.49 -0.38 -2.29
C GLY A 20 5.74 -1.07 -3.44
N GLY A 21 6.41 -1.36 -4.56
CA GLY A 21 5.84 -2.09 -5.70
C GLY A 21 6.01 -3.60 -5.56
N VAL A 22 4.92 -4.35 -5.77
CA VAL A 22 4.90 -5.82 -5.60
C VAL A 22 4.09 -6.49 -6.71
N ASP A 23 4.67 -7.52 -7.32
CA ASP A 23 3.99 -8.35 -8.30
C ASP A 23 2.99 -9.30 -7.65
N LEU A 24 1.80 -9.41 -8.25
CA LEU A 24 0.73 -10.30 -7.82
C LEU A 24 0.81 -11.65 -8.54
N GLN A 25 0.85 -12.76 -7.78
CA GLN A 25 0.93 -14.10 -8.36
C GLN A 25 -0.46 -14.64 -8.78
N LYS A 26 -1.51 -14.30 -8.02
CA LYS A 26 -2.89 -14.73 -8.29
C LYS A 26 -3.89 -13.77 -7.65
N GLY A 27 -3.98 -12.57 -8.25
CA GLY A 27 -4.80 -11.47 -7.77
C GLY A 27 -4.27 -10.84 -6.47
N GLU A 28 -4.99 -9.82 -6.02
CA GLU A 28 -4.66 -9.14 -4.78
C GLU A 28 -4.96 -10.02 -3.57
N ARG A 29 -4.01 -10.03 -2.62
CA ARG A 29 -4.11 -10.75 -1.35
C ARG A 29 -3.51 -9.88 -0.28
N PHE A 30 -4.01 -10.00 0.95
CA PHE A 30 -3.44 -9.25 2.07
C PHE A 30 -1.95 -9.47 2.24
N ALA A 31 -1.43 -10.68 1.98
CA ALA A 31 0.01 -10.94 2.03
C ALA A 31 0.84 -10.05 1.06
N ASN A 32 0.30 -9.73 -0.12
CA ASN A 32 0.97 -8.85 -1.07
C ASN A 32 0.98 -7.40 -0.57
N VAL A 33 -0.15 -6.94 -0.02
CA VAL A 33 -0.29 -5.60 0.58
C VAL A 33 0.56 -5.48 1.84
N ASP A 34 0.61 -6.51 2.68
CA ASP A 34 1.44 -6.60 3.88
C ASP A 34 2.92 -6.44 3.53
N PHE A 35 3.38 -7.16 2.49
CA PHE A 35 4.74 -7.04 1.99
C PHE A 35 5.01 -5.63 1.41
N ALA A 36 4.08 -5.07 0.62
CA ALA A 36 4.19 -3.71 0.09
C ALA A 36 4.30 -2.66 1.21
N MET A 37 3.51 -2.82 2.28
CA MET A 37 3.51 -1.96 3.46
C MET A 37 4.84 -2.03 4.21
N ILE A 38 5.30 -3.23 4.59
CA ILE A 38 6.52 -3.36 5.37
C ILE A 38 7.77 -2.98 4.55
N SER A 39 7.84 -3.39 3.28
CA SER A 39 8.96 -3.06 2.39
C SER A 39 8.98 -1.57 2.04
N GLY A 40 7.84 -1.02 1.61
CA GLY A 40 7.76 0.38 1.16
C GLY A 40 7.90 1.40 2.29
N LEU A 41 7.61 1.04 3.55
CA LEU A 41 7.74 1.95 4.68
C LEU A 41 9.10 1.89 5.39
N GLN A 42 10.04 1.03 4.99
CA GLN A 42 11.32 0.86 5.71
C GLN A 42 12.02 2.19 6.02
N ARG A 43 12.02 3.16 5.07
CA ARG A 43 12.66 4.48 5.23
C ARG A 43 11.90 5.45 6.15
N TRP A 44 10.67 5.09 6.54
CA TRP A 44 9.72 5.95 7.25
C TRP A 44 9.18 5.32 8.54
N MET A 45 9.77 4.22 9.01
CA MET A 45 9.31 3.53 10.23
C MET A 45 9.50 4.34 11.51
N THR A 46 10.35 5.38 11.49
CA THR A 46 10.60 6.27 12.63
C THR A 46 9.66 7.47 12.69
N LEU A 47 8.72 7.61 11.74
CA LEU A 47 7.73 8.69 11.78
C LEU A 47 6.84 8.57 13.04
N PRO A 48 6.42 9.68 13.66
CA PRO A 48 5.56 9.60 14.85
C PRO A 48 4.16 9.08 14.53
N LEU A 49 3.69 9.31 13.31
CA LEU A 49 2.36 8.94 12.85
C LEU A 49 2.38 8.55 11.38
N HIS A 50 1.74 7.43 11.07
CA HIS A 50 1.45 6.98 9.72
C HIS A 50 -0.06 6.92 9.50
N ILE A 51 -0.55 7.53 8.42
CA ILE A 51 -1.95 7.45 8.02
C ILE A 51 -2.03 6.50 6.84
N SER A 52 -2.45 5.27 7.09
CA SER A 52 -2.60 4.24 6.07
C SER A 52 -3.95 4.42 5.36
N GLY A 53 -3.92 4.73 4.06
CA GLY A 53 -5.09 4.76 3.19
C GLY A 53 -5.21 3.50 2.35
N TYR A 54 -6.41 2.92 2.31
CA TYR A 54 -6.73 1.76 1.46
C TYR A 54 -8.25 1.58 1.39
N ASP A 55 -8.79 1.25 0.23
CA ASP A 55 -10.25 1.20 0.00
C ASP A 55 -10.93 0.26 0.99
N ILE A 56 -10.33 -0.91 1.23
CA ILE A 56 -10.89 -1.91 2.13
C ILE A 56 -10.25 -1.89 3.52
N ASN A 57 -9.74 -0.74 3.98
CA ASN A 57 -9.07 -0.65 5.29
C ASN A 57 -9.94 -1.06 6.47
N CYS A 58 -11.26 -0.88 6.38
CA CYS A 58 -12.19 -1.36 7.41
C CYS A 58 -12.17 -2.89 7.58
N GLN A 59 -11.65 -3.63 6.59
CA GLN A 59 -11.45 -5.07 6.59
C GLN A 59 -9.97 -5.41 6.83
N TYR A 60 -9.07 -4.86 6.01
CA TYR A 60 -7.64 -5.16 5.99
C TYR A 60 -6.98 -5.00 7.37
N ARG A 61 -7.27 -3.88 8.05
CA ARG A 61 -6.64 -3.53 9.34
C ARG A 61 -6.93 -4.51 10.47
N LYS A 62 -8.08 -5.22 10.43
CA LYS A 62 -8.58 -6.03 11.56
C LYS A 62 -7.60 -7.11 12.01
N LYS A 63 -6.86 -7.69 11.06
CA LYS A 63 -5.86 -8.74 11.32
C LYS A 63 -4.44 -8.28 11.00
N PHE A 64 -4.21 -6.99 10.78
CA PHE A 64 -2.91 -6.47 10.35
C PHE A 64 -1.82 -6.81 11.36
N ALA A 65 -2.01 -6.49 12.64
CA ALA A 65 -1.05 -6.82 13.70
C ALA A 65 -0.69 -8.32 13.73
N LYS A 66 -1.69 -9.21 13.65
CA LYS A 66 -1.49 -10.66 13.59
C LYS A 66 -0.69 -11.10 12.36
N ARG A 67 -0.87 -10.44 11.21
CA ARG A 67 -0.09 -10.75 9.99
C ARG A 67 1.35 -10.22 10.09
N MET A 68 1.57 -9.13 10.83
CA MET A 68 2.91 -8.59 11.09
C MET A 68 3.73 -9.49 12.03
N ASP A 69 3.09 -10.32 12.87
CA ASP A 69 3.80 -11.28 13.73
C ASP A 69 4.71 -12.21 12.93
N TRP A 70 4.31 -12.63 11.73
CA TRP A 70 5.18 -13.43 10.87
C TRP A 70 6.51 -12.71 10.57
N PHE A 71 6.48 -11.41 10.25
CA PHE A 71 7.70 -10.64 9.98
C PHE A 71 8.54 -10.45 11.24
N ARG A 72 7.91 -10.30 12.41
CA ARG A 72 8.61 -10.21 13.70
C ARG A 72 9.33 -11.49 14.06
N GLU A 73 8.70 -12.64 13.83
CA GLU A 73 9.24 -13.97 14.10
C GLU A 73 10.32 -14.40 13.09
N HIS A 74 10.25 -13.89 11.86
CA HIS A 74 11.14 -14.26 10.74
C HIS A 74 12.11 -13.12 10.38
N GLN A 75 12.52 -12.32 11.37
CA GLN A 75 13.53 -11.29 11.18
C GLN A 75 14.83 -11.88 10.60
N GLY A 76 15.41 -11.20 9.61
CA GLY A 76 16.62 -11.64 8.93
C GLY A 76 16.41 -12.62 7.77
N VAL A 77 15.23 -13.21 7.61
CA VAL A 77 14.90 -14.02 6.41
C VAL A 77 14.89 -13.15 5.16
N LEU A 78 14.33 -11.95 5.27
CA LEU A 78 14.26 -10.96 4.20
C LEU A 78 15.31 -9.88 4.47
N ARG A 79 16.45 -9.95 3.76
CA ARG A 79 17.59 -9.03 3.96
C ARG A 79 17.23 -7.54 3.79
N SER A 80 16.20 -7.24 2.99
CA SER A 80 15.73 -5.89 2.73
C SER A 80 14.79 -5.32 3.80
N ILE A 81 14.41 -6.13 4.81
CA ILE A 81 13.50 -5.74 5.88
C ILE A 81 14.29 -5.69 7.19
N SER A 82 14.62 -4.47 7.64
CA SER A 82 15.34 -4.22 8.89
C SER A 82 14.42 -3.77 10.03
N HIS A 83 13.29 -3.13 9.71
CA HIS A 83 12.31 -2.66 10.67
C HIS A 83 11.00 -3.46 10.55
N VAL A 84 10.54 -4.00 11.67
CA VAL A 84 9.31 -4.81 11.74
C VAL A 84 8.23 -4.22 12.65
N GLU A 85 8.55 -3.12 13.35
CA GLU A 85 7.57 -2.37 14.13
C GLU A 85 7.14 -1.13 13.36
N PHE A 86 5.83 -1.02 13.17
CA PHE A 86 5.23 0.11 12.47
C PHE A 86 5.06 1.28 13.44
N PRO A 87 5.19 2.52 12.95
CA PRO A 87 4.81 3.68 13.73
C PRO A 87 3.31 3.64 14.06
N GLN A 88 2.87 4.52 14.98
CA GLN A 88 1.45 4.69 15.27
C GLN A 88 0.68 4.83 13.94
N THR A 89 -0.19 3.88 13.65
CA THR A 89 -0.86 3.81 12.35
C THR A 89 -2.36 4.02 12.51
N LEU A 90 -2.88 5.04 11.84
CA LEU A 90 -4.32 5.29 11.72
C LEU A 90 -4.78 4.88 10.34
N SER A 91 -5.94 4.24 10.25
CA SER A 91 -6.49 3.76 8.98
C SER A 91 -7.55 4.70 8.46
N VAL A 92 -7.53 4.94 7.15
CA VAL A 92 -8.51 5.74 6.41
C VAL A 92 -8.87 5.04 5.10
N ILE A 93 -9.97 5.45 4.49
CA ILE A 93 -10.49 4.96 3.21
C ILE A 93 -10.59 6.17 2.27
N GLY A 94 -10.23 5.99 1.00
CA GLY A 94 -10.32 7.03 -0.04
C GLY A 94 -11.69 7.70 -0.06
N LYS A 95 -11.74 9.03 -0.21
CA LYS A 95 -12.98 9.79 -0.13
C LYS A 95 -14.01 9.34 -1.15
N PHE A 96 -13.57 8.93 -2.34
CA PHE A 96 -14.47 8.43 -3.39
C PHE A 96 -15.11 7.10 -3.01
N HIS A 97 -14.33 6.21 -2.39
CA HIS A 97 -14.78 4.86 -2.01
C HIS A 97 -15.58 4.85 -0.72
N LEU A 98 -15.29 5.75 0.22
CA LEU A 98 -15.87 5.78 1.56
C LEU A 98 -17.42 5.70 1.62
N PRO A 99 -18.20 6.37 0.74
CA PRO A 99 -19.65 6.25 0.70
C PRO A 99 -20.17 4.83 0.44
N ALA A 100 -19.40 3.99 -0.27
CA ALA A 100 -19.76 2.60 -0.58
C ALA A 100 -19.64 1.64 0.63
N HIS A 101 -19.08 2.11 1.74
CA HIS A 101 -18.98 1.34 2.97
C HIS A 101 -20.22 1.53 3.87
N LYS A 102 -20.39 0.62 4.83
CA LYS A 102 -21.42 0.74 5.88
C LYS A 102 -21.34 2.10 6.59
N GLY A 103 -22.47 2.60 7.08
CA GLY A 103 -22.57 3.95 7.67
C GLY A 103 -21.52 4.24 8.74
N SER A 104 -21.14 3.24 9.56
CA SER A 104 -20.10 3.42 10.58
C SER A 104 -18.69 3.69 10.04
N CYS A 105 -18.38 3.27 8.81
CA CYS A 105 -17.09 3.56 8.20
C CYS A 105 -16.93 5.04 7.85
N ARG A 106 -18.03 5.70 7.44
CA ARG A 106 -18.03 7.08 6.91
C ARG A 106 -17.52 8.12 7.89
N TYR A 107 -17.58 7.87 9.19
CA TYR A 107 -16.95 8.73 10.20
C TYR A 107 -15.66 8.15 10.77
N LYS A 108 -15.55 6.81 10.93
CA LYS A 108 -14.34 6.18 11.53
C LYS A 108 -13.10 6.23 10.65
N PHE A 109 -13.27 6.20 9.33
CA PHE A 109 -12.17 6.10 8.37
C PHE A 109 -12.14 7.27 7.39
N SER A 110 -12.83 8.36 7.72
CA SER A 110 -12.82 9.58 6.90
C SER A 110 -11.52 10.34 7.09
N TYR A 111 -10.88 10.71 5.99
CA TYR A 111 -9.78 11.68 6.00
C TYR A 111 -10.18 13.02 6.65
N TYR A 112 -11.44 13.44 6.51
CA TYR A 112 -11.92 14.72 7.06
C TYR A 112 -11.88 14.76 8.60
N TRP A 113 -12.10 13.59 9.23
CA TRP A 113 -12.14 13.46 10.69
C TRP A 113 -10.84 12.88 11.27
N MET A 114 -9.79 12.72 10.44
CA MET A 114 -8.54 12.06 10.84
C MET A 114 -7.47 13.09 11.22
N PRO A 115 -7.03 13.15 12.48
CA PRO A 115 -5.95 14.03 12.89
C PRO A 115 -4.66 13.79 12.08
N GLY A 116 -4.04 14.87 11.62
CA GLY A 116 -2.82 14.83 10.80
C GLY A 116 -3.03 14.59 9.30
N ALA A 117 -4.25 14.23 8.86
CA ALA A 117 -4.55 13.98 7.45
C ALA A 117 -4.51 15.26 6.60
N GLY A 118 -4.90 16.40 7.17
CA GLY A 118 -5.07 17.66 6.43
C GLY A 118 -6.20 17.54 5.39
N MET A 119 -6.07 18.24 4.26
CA MET A 119 -7.08 18.25 3.19
C MET A 119 -6.90 17.14 2.15
N MET A 120 -6.33 16.00 2.54
CA MET A 120 -6.09 14.86 1.65
C MET A 120 -7.40 14.17 1.22
N ASP A 121 -7.44 13.64 0.00
CA ASP A 121 -8.56 12.84 -0.52
C ASP A 121 -8.31 11.32 -0.50
N GLY A 122 -7.05 10.91 -0.53
CA GLY A 122 -6.66 9.50 -0.58
C GLY A 122 -6.70 8.90 -1.98
N GLU A 123 -6.88 9.71 -3.03
CA GLU A 123 -7.09 9.27 -4.41
C GLU A 123 -5.80 9.36 -5.27
N ALA A 124 -4.63 9.50 -4.63
CA ALA A 124 -3.36 9.51 -5.33
C ALA A 124 -3.05 8.19 -6.06
N PRO A 125 -3.30 7.00 -5.48
CA PRO A 125 -3.11 5.73 -6.19
C PRO A 125 -3.86 5.70 -7.52
N GLU A 126 -5.13 6.12 -7.57
CA GLU A 126 -5.98 6.13 -8.75
C GLU A 126 -5.39 7.00 -9.87
N ARG A 127 -4.87 8.18 -9.51
CA ARG A 127 -4.20 9.10 -10.46
C ARG A 127 -2.90 8.50 -10.99
N ILE A 128 -2.11 7.88 -10.13
CA ILE A 128 -0.87 7.21 -10.51
C ILE A 128 -1.19 6.05 -11.47
N TRP A 129 -2.16 5.20 -11.11
CA TRP A 129 -2.55 4.04 -11.93
C TRP A 129 -3.19 4.45 -13.25
N ALA A 130 -3.93 5.55 -13.31
CA ALA A 130 -4.48 6.07 -14.56
C ALA A 130 -3.39 6.29 -15.63
N VAL A 131 -2.18 6.69 -15.20
CA VAL A 131 -1.01 6.85 -16.08
C VAL A 131 -0.29 5.52 -16.27
N LEU A 132 0.03 4.80 -15.18
CA LEU A 132 0.85 3.59 -15.23
C LEU A 132 0.15 2.39 -15.89
N ASN A 133 -1.19 2.37 -15.97
CA ASN A 133 -1.92 1.27 -16.60
C ASN A 133 -1.53 1.06 -18.07
N ALA A 134 -1.06 2.10 -18.77
CA ALA A 134 -0.54 1.96 -20.13
C ALA A 134 0.73 1.06 -20.20
N LEU A 135 1.53 1.03 -19.13
CA LEU A 135 2.70 0.14 -19.04
C LEU A 135 2.31 -1.33 -18.93
N ALA A 136 1.12 -1.65 -18.39
CA ALA A 136 0.68 -3.02 -18.25
C ALA A 136 0.56 -3.71 -19.62
N ALA A 137 0.07 -3.01 -20.64
CA ALA A 137 -0.01 -3.53 -22.01
C ALA A 137 1.39 -3.75 -22.63
N ARG A 138 2.33 -2.83 -22.37
CA ARG A 138 3.69 -2.89 -22.91
C ARG A 138 4.54 -4.00 -22.29
N THR A 139 4.31 -4.30 -21.03
CA THR A 139 5.13 -5.25 -20.25
C THR A 139 4.57 -6.67 -20.20
N ARG A 140 3.39 -6.92 -20.79
CA ARG A 140 2.66 -8.19 -20.64
C ARG A 140 3.40 -9.40 -21.18
N GLU A 141 4.07 -9.25 -22.32
CA GLU A 141 4.80 -10.34 -23.00
C GLU A 141 6.29 -10.35 -22.67
N MET A 142 6.76 -9.42 -21.83
CA MET A 142 8.17 -9.34 -21.44
C MET A 142 8.54 -10.45 -20.46
N ALA A 143 9.78 -10.92 -20.54
CA ALA A 143 10.36 -11.78 -19.50
C ALA A 143 10.39 -11.06 -18.15
N ALA A 144 10.37 -11.81 -17.04
CA ALA A 144 10.22 -11.24 -15.70
C ALA A 144 11.27 -10.16 -15.36
N GLY A 145 12.54 -10.39 -15.69
CA GLY A 145 13.63 -9.42 -15.46
C GLY A 145 13.46 -8.16 -16.30
N HIS A 146 13.35 -8.30 -17.62
CA HIS A 146 13.18 -7.16 -18.52
C HIS A 146 11.93 -6.34 -18.21
N ARG A 147 10.84 -6.99 -17.75
CA ARG A 147 9.66 -6.28 -17.26
C ARG A 147 9.99 -5.40 -16.06
N HIS A 148 10.76 -5.89 -15.09
CA HIS A 148 11.16 -5.08 -13.93
C HIS A 148 12.05 -3.92 -14.34
N ASP A 149 12.99 -4.13 -15.26
CA ASP A 149 13.86 -3.07 -15.77
C ASP A 149 13.02 -1.94 -16.41
N ILE A 150 12.08 -2.27 -17.31
CA ILE A 150 11.19 -1.29 -17.95
C ILE A 150 10.26 -0.56 -16.98
N VAL A 151 9.89 -1.19 -15.86
CA VAL A 151 9.04 -0.54 -14.84
C VAL A 151 9.86 0.38 -13.91
N ASN A 152 11.16 0.11 -13.78
CA ASN A 152 12.07 0.88 -12.92
C ASN A 152 12.80 2.01 -13.66
N ASP A 153 12.86 1.97 -14.99
CA ASP A 153 13.39 3.03 -15.88
C ASP A 153 12.46 4.25 -15.97
#